data_AF-A0A4P9ECW5-F1
#
_entry.id   AF-A0A4P9ECW5-F1
#
_cell.length_a   1.000
_cell.length_b   1.000
_cell.length_c   1.000
_cell.angle_alpha   90.00
_cell.angle_beta   90.00
_cell.angle_gamma   90.00
#
_symmetry.space_group_name_H-M   'P 1'
#
loop_
_entity.id
_entity.type
_entity.pdbx_description
1 polymer ?
#
loop_
_entity_poly.entity_id
_entity_poly.type
_entity_poly.pdbx_seq_one_letter_code
_entity_poly.pdbx_strand_id
1 'polypeptide(L)'
;MDLKEFYFQNIKESEYHYRFLESVKKVNYTYNIFYGEEETQNYQFEIYDVEEAITKFKELCQPDVDFSGENKCWFYLITYYLHMLGYEIKEFPRILARPPVDPTDFTYRDIRNRIIALGGDDNGTVRYATRRTFVADLTFEQKSCNIEVNDSINQKFIEISTRQASFNSMHIDEKIAEIANLIENLLKQDGKFITPEYEDVCCGFIDDTIVKNYRKKMQCFRHCTDEAIEERKTYSEEQKKFLVDYGLTMVKAIHELVK
;
A
#
# COMPACT_ATOMS: atom_id res chain seq x y z
N MET A 1 -3.57 -3.87 18.21
CA MET A 1 -3.87 -4.99 17.30
C MET A 1 -2.73 -5.98 17.39
N ASP A 2 -3.04 -7.27 17.58
CA ASP A 2 -2.05 -8.34 17.57
C ASP A 2 -1.74 -8.76 16.11
N LEU A 3 -0.51 -8.55 15.67
CA LEU A 3 -0.06 -8.90 14.32
C LEU A 3 0.05 -10.40 14.11
N LYS A 4 0.32 -11.18 15.14
CA LYS A 4 0.41 -12.64 15.07
C LYS A 4 -0.99 -13.23 14.85
N GLU A 5 -1.99 -12.73 15.57
CA GLU A 5 -3.40 -13.09 15.32
C GLU A 5 -3.84 -12.67 13.91
N PHE A 6 -3.56 -11.42 13.51
CA PHE A 6 -3.84 -10.93 12.17
C PHE A 6 -3.21 -11.81 11.08
N TYR A 7 -1.95 -12.23 11.26
CA TYR A 7 -1.25 -13.10 10.33
C TYR A 7 -1.98 -14.43 10.14
N PHE A 8 -2.33 -15.12 11.23
CA PHE A 8 -2.99 -16.44 11.15
C PHE A 8 -4.41 -16.38 10.58
N GLN A 9 -5.14 -15.29 10.81
CA GLN A 9 -6.49 -15.12 10.26
C GLN A 9 -6.49 -14.89 8.74
N ASN A 10 -5.40 -14.34 8.19
CA ASN A 10 -5.38 -13.85 6.81
C ASN A 10 -4.49 -14.67 5.86
N ILE A 11 -3.45 -15.36 6.37
CA ILE A 11 -2.45 -16.01 5.52
C ILE A 11 -3.02 -17.18 4.71
N LYS A 12 -2.64 -17.28 3.43
CA LYS A 12 -3.05 -18.37 2.52
C LYS A 12 -1.85 -19.17 2.04
N GLU A 13 -2.04 -20.47 1.79
CA GLU A 13 -1.00 -21.38 1.28
C GLU A 13 -0.37 -20.92 -0.04
N SER A 14 -1.14 -20.21 -0.87
CA SER A 14 -0.69 -19.66 -2.15
C SER A 14 0.24 -18.45 -2.02
N GLU A 15 0.31 -17.82 -0.84
CA GLU A 15 1.06 -16.59 -0.64
C GLU A 15 2.51 -16.86 -0.23
N TYR A 16 3.43 -16.01 -0.69
CA TYR A 16 4.86 -16.18 -0.40
C TYR A 16 5.16 -16.20 1.11
N HIS A 17 4.42 -15.40 1.89
CA HIS A 17 4.60 -15.32 3.34
C HIS A 17 4.31 -16.63 4.06
N TYR A 18 3.49 -17.53 3.49
CA TYR A 18 3.13 -18.81 4.11
C TYR A 18 4.35 -19.63 4.52
N ARG A 19 5.48 -19.47 3.81
CA ARG A 19 6.74 -20.13 4.14
C ARG A 19 7.30 -19.81 5.53
N PHE A 20 6.84 -18.73 6.16
CA PHE A 20 7.26 -18.31 7.51
C PHE A 20 6.28 -18.78 8.60
N LEU A 21 5.17 -19.44 8.24
CA LEU A 21 4.11 -19.85 9.15
C LEU A 21 4.64 -20.62 10.37
N GLU A 22 5.47 -21.64 10.13
CA GLU A 22 6.02 -22.47 11.22
C GLU A 22 6.95 -21.66 12.14
N SER A 23 7.73 -20.73 11.59
CA SER A 23 8.59 -19.84 12.39
C SER A 23 7.77 -18.91 13.28
N VAL A 24 6.67 -18.35 12.76
CA VAL A 24 5.76 -17.47 13.52
C VAL A 24 5.00 -18.26 14.59
N LYS A 25 4.56 -19.48 14.26
CA LYS A 25 3.85 -20.36 15.20
C LYS A 25 4.72 -20.74 16.40
N LYS A 26 5.96 -21.12 16.14
CA LYS A 26 6.89 -21.62 17.15
C LYS A 26 7.75 -20.54 17.82
N VAL A 27 7.49 -19.25 17.57
CA VAL A 27 8.32 -18.15 18.10
C VAL A 27 8.44 -18.17 19.62
N ASN A 28 7.39 -18.63 20.33
CA ASN A 28 7.39 -18.70 21.79
C ASN A 28 7.93 -20.04 22.36
N TYR A 29 8.23 -21.00 21.48
CA TYR A 29 8.63 -22.34 21.84
C TYR A 29 10.15 -22.45 21.79
N THR A 30 10.74 -23.09 22.78
CA THR A 30 12.13 -23.53 22.73
C THR A 30 12.19 -25.05 22.71
N TYR A 31 13.18 -25.58 22.00
CA TYR A 31 13.39 -27.01 21.94
C TYR A 31 14.38 -27.45 23.03
N ASN A 32 13.93 -28.36 23.88
CA ASN A 32 14.74 -29.01 24.89
C ASN A 32 14.94 -30.49 24.52
N ILE A 33 16.19 -30.97 24.55
CA ILE A 33 16.52 -32.36 24.18
C ILE A 33 15.87 -33.41 25.10
N PHE A 34 15.50 -33.03 26.33
CA PHE A 34 14.90 -33.93 27.32
C PHE A 34 13.37 -33.92 27.30
N TYR A 35 12.74 -32.80 26.93
CA TYR A 35 11.29 -32.60 27.09
C TYR A 35 10.57 -32.19 25.80
N GLY A 36 11.28 -32.00 24.69
CA GLY A 36 10.70 -31.59 23.41
C GLY A 36 10.48 -30.08 23.32
N GLU A 37 9.46 -29.66 22.56
CA GLU A 37 9.11 -28.24 22.41
C GLU A 37 8.28 -27.77 23.61
N GLU A 38 8.78 -26.77 24.33
CA GLU A 38 8.06 -26.13 25.44
C GLU A 38 7.88 -24.64 25.16
N GLU A 39 6.71 -24.10 25.48
CA GLU A 39 6.47 -22.67 25.42
C GLU A 39 7.16 -21.99 26.59
N THR A 40 8.29 -21.34 26.33
CA THR A 40 9.15 -20.74 27.36
C THR A 40 9.27 -19.23 27.23
N GLN A 41 8.73 -18.64 26.16
CA GLN A 41 8.76 -17.19 25.92
C GLN A 41 7.35 -16.62 25.92
N ASN A 42 7.24 -15.32 26.19
CA ASN A 42 5.97 -14.59 26.21
C ASN A 42 6.04 -13.35 25.30
N TYR A 43 6.51 -13.52 24.06
CA TYR A 43 6.60 -12.42 23.10
C TYR A 43 5.20 -11.95 22.68
N GLN A 44 5.03 -10.63 22.59
CA GLN A 44 3.80 -9.98 22.17
C GLN A 44 4.07 -9.11 20.94
N PHE A 45 3.20 -9.20 19.94
CA PHE A 45 3.37 -8.55 18.64
C PHE A 45 2.26 -7.51 18.40
N GLU A 46 2.15 -6.56 19.32
CA GLU A 46 1.08 -5.58 19.31
C GLU A 46 1.51 -4.25 18.68
N ILE A 47 0.65 -3.69 17.84
CA ILE A 47 0.77 -2.32 17.30
C ILE A 47 -0.54 -1.56 17.46
N TYR A 48 -0.48 -0.25 17.61
CA TYR A 48 -1.65 0.63 17.66
C TYR A 48 -2.17 0.97 16.26
N ASP A 49 -1.27 1.40 15.37
CA ASP A 49 -1.59 1.85 14.01
C ASP A 49 -0.49 1.49 12.98
N VAL A 50 -0.69 1.94 11.73
CA VAL A 50 0.25 1.69 10.64
C VAL A 50 1.57 2.46 10.79
N GLU A 51 1.55 3.62 11.43
CA GLU A 51 2.77 4.42 11.67
C GLU A 51 3.68 3.71 12.67
N GLU A 52 3.11 3.05 13.68
CA GLU A 52 3.86 2.20 14.60
C GLU A 52 4.48 0.99 13.88
N ALA A 53 3.75 0.37 12.94
CA ALA A 53 4.31 -0.71 12.12
C ALA A 53 5.48 -0.25 11.24
N ILE A 54 5.36 0.92 10.61
CA ILE A 54 6.42 1.53 9.80
C ILE A 54 7.63 1.88 10.67
N THR A 55 7.38 2.49 11.84
CA THR A 55 8.43 2.82 12.82
C THR A 55 9.16 1.56 13.25
N LYS A 56 8.42 0.50 13.61
CA LYS A 56 9.00 -0.78 14.01
C LYS A 56 9.79 -1.45 12.88
N PHE A 57 9.33 -1.35 11.62
CA PHE A 57 10.11 -1.80 10.47
C PHE A 57 11.46 -1.08 10.37
N LYS A 58 11.45 0.26 10.49
CA LYS A 58 12.67 1.08 10.44
C LYS A 58 13.61 0.76 11.61
N GLU A 59 13.07 0.48 12.81
CA GLU A 59 13.85 0.01 13.96
C GLU A 59 14.56 -1.31 13.64
N LEU A 60 13.84 -2.31 13.12
CA LEU A 60 14.41 -3.61 12.75
C LEU A 60 15.51 -3.50 11.69
N CYS A 61 15.46 -2.49 10.83
CA CYS A 61 16.47 -2.25 9.80
C CYS A 61 17.75 -1.56 10.33
N GLN A 62 17.77 -1.12 11.60
CA GLN A 62 18.93 -0.45 12.18
C GLN A 62 20.15 -1.38 12.29
N PRO A 63 21.38 -0.84 12.28
CA PRO A 63 22.61 -1.65 12.26
C PRO A 63 22.84 -2.57 13.45
N ASP A 64 22.29 -2.24 14.62
CA ASP A 64 22.59 -2.93 15.87
C ASP A 64 21.55 -4.02 16.22
N VAL A 65 20.59 -4.27 15.31
CA VAL A 65 19.54 -5.27 15.53
C VAL A 65 20.04 -6.66 15.19
N ASP A 66 19.98 -7.55 16.18
CA ASP A 66 20.15 -8.99 16.00
C ASP A 66 18.81 -9.64 15.65
N PHE A 67 18.83 -10.58 14.69
CA PHE A 67 17.65 -11.29 14.21
C PHE A 67 17.49 -12.68 14.84
N SER A 68 17.64 -12.76 16.16
CA SER A 68 17.25 -13.92 16.95
C SER A 68 15.74 -13.90 17.25
N GLY A 69 15.12 -15.09 17.23
CA GLY A 69 13.72 -15.38 17.63
C GLY A 69 12.70 -14.27 17.38
N GLU A 70 12.52 -13.42 18.39
CA GLU A 70 11.54 -12.33 18.45
C GLU A 70 11.68 -11.33 17.28
N ASN A 71 12.87 -10.77 17.04
CA ASN A 71 13.07 -9.75 16.00
C ASN A 71 12.84 -10.31 14.60
N LYS A 72 13.17 -11.60 14.40
CA LYS A 72 12.89 -12.32 13.16
C LYS A 72 11.39 -12.48 12.94
N CYS A 73 10.63 -12.79 13.99
CA CYS A 73 9.18 -12.87 13.92
C CYS A 73 8.54 -11.49 13.68
N TRP A 74 8.99 -10.45 14.39
CA TRP A 74 8.57 -9.07 14.14
C TRP A 74 8.74 -8.67 12.67
N PHE A 75 9.88 -9.01 12.06
CA PHE A 75 10.15 -8.70 10.66
C PHE A 75 9.13 -9.35 9.72
N TYR A 76 8.81 -10.63 9.89
CA TYR A 76 7.83 -11.32 9.06
C TYR A 76 6.40 -10.82 9.27
N LEU A 77 6.03 -10.54 10.51
CA LEU A 77 4.70 -10.03 10.82
C LEU A 77 4.48 -8.64 10.24
N ILE A 78 5.46 -7.74 10.36
CA ILE A 78 5.35 -6.37 9.83
C ILE A 78 5.39 -6.36 8.31
N THR A 79 6.29 -7.12 7.68
CA THR A 79 6.36 -7.20 6.22
C THR A 79 5.04 -7.70 5.63
N TYR A 80 4.47 -8.74 6.22
CA TYR A 80 3.15 -9.25 5.84
C TYR A 80 2.04 -8.21 6.07
N TYR A 81 1.98 -7.61 7.25
CA TYR A 81 0.94 -6.63 7.59
C TYR A 81 0.94 -5.44 6.63
N LEU A 82 2.11 -4.81 6.41
CA LEU A 82 2.24 -3.68 5.51
C LEU A 82 1.93 -4.08 4.06
N HIS A 83 2.34 -5.28 3.63
CA HIS A 83 2.01 -5.81 2.32
C HIS A 83 0.49 -5.98 2.12
N MET A 84 -0.21 -6.53 3.12
CA MET A 84 -1.67 -6.71 3.08
C MET A 84 -2.43 -5.38 3.02
N LEU A 85 -1.85 -4.32 3.59
CA LEU A 85 -2.37 -2.96 3.47
C LEU A 85 -2.00 -2.27 2.14
N GLY A 86 -1.26 -2.95 1.26
CA GLY A 86 -0.84 -2.43 -0.04
C GLY A 86 0.38 -1.51 0.01
N TYR A 87 1.16 -1.49 1.10
CA TYR A 87 2.38 -0.69 1.13
C TYR A 87 3.51 -1.30 0.30
N GLU A 88 4.32 -0.42 -0.28
CA GLU A 88 5.61 -0.71 -0.86
C GLU A 88 6.65 0.27 -0.32
N ILE A 89 7.91 -0.14 -0.31
CA ILE A 89 9.03 0.74 0.00
C ILE A 89 9.64 1.16 -1.33
N LYS A 90 9.63 2.45 -1.64
CA LYS A 90 10.06 2.97 -2.95
C LYS A 90 11.46 2.50 -3.34
N GLU A 91 12.37 2.48 -2.37
CA GLU A 91 13.75 2.07 -2.56
C GLU A 91 13.89 0.54 -2.76
N PHE A 92 12.92 -0.24 -2.26
CA PHE A 92 12.88 -1.70 -2.32
C PHE A 92 11.46 -2.23 -2.59
N PRO A 93 10.91 -2.09 -3.81
CA PRO A 93 9.48 -2.30 -4.06
C PRO A 93 8.95 -3.70 -3.73
N ARG A 94 9.84 -4.70 -3.66
CA ARG A 94 9.46 -6.10 -3.43
C ARG A 94 9.67 -6.59 -1.99
N ILE A 95 10.27 -5.80 -1.11
CA ILE A 95 10.68 -6.33 0.20
C ILE A 95 9.51 -6.74 1.09
N LEU A 96 8.42 -5.96 1.08
CA LEU A 96 7.23 -6.26 1.85
C LEU A 96 6.48 -7.47 1.27
N ALA A 97 6.43 -7.62 -0.05
CA ALA A 97 5.77 -8.76 -0.71
C ALA A 97 6.60 -10.06 -0.67
N ARG A 98 7.93 -9.95 -0.69
CA ARG A 98 8.87 -11.07 -0.75
C ARG A 98 10.07 -10.83 0.18
N PRO A 99 9.85 -10.85 1.51
CA PRO A 99 10.95 -10.75 2.45
C PRO A 99 11.93 -11.93 2.32
N PRO A 100 13.23 -11.72 2.57
CA PRO A 100 14.20 -12.81 2.54
C PRO A 100 13.96 -13.80 3.69
N VAL A 101 14.46 -15.03 3.51
CA VAL A 101 14.42 -16.06 4.56
C VAL A 101 15.33 -15.69 5.73
N ASP A 102 16.41 -14.98 5.49
CA ASP A 102 17.22 -14.35 6.52
C ASP A 102 17.00 -12.84 6.46
N PRO A 103 16.40 -12.19 7.47
CA PRO A 103 16.22 -10.74 7.47
C PRO A 103 17.53 -9.95 7.27
N THR A 104 18.69 -10.50 7.69
CA THR A 104 20.00 -9.85 7.52
C THR A 104 20.40 -9.68 6.06
N ASP A 105 19.90 -10.53 5.16
CA ASP A 105 20.09 -10.37 3.71
C ASP A 105 19.53 -9.03 3.23
N PHE A 106 18.42 -8.57 3.81
CA PHE A 106 17.87 -7.27 3.48
C PHE A 106 18.46 -6.16 4.36
N THR A 107 18.35 -6.31 5.68
CA THR A 107 18.64 -5.23 6.64
C THR A 107 20.09 -4.80 6.59
N TYR A 108 21.01 -5.72 6.28
CA TYR A 108 22.42 -5.45 6.08
C TYR A 108 22.81 -5.42 4.60
N ARG A 109 22.70 -6.55 3.88
CA ARG A 109 23.33 -6.70 2.55
C ARG A 109 22.66 -5.81 1.50
N ASP A 110 21.35 -5.88 1.34
CA ASP A 110 20.64 -5.12 0.30
C ASP A 110 20.66 -3.61 0.57
N ILE A 111 20.43 -3.19 1.83
CA ILE A 111 20.55 -1.78 2.22
C ILE A 111 21.97 -1.25 1.99
N ARG A 112 23.01 -1.99 2.40
CA ARG A 112 24.40 -1.59 2.18
C ARG A 112 24.70 -1.45 0.69
N ASN A 113 24.30 -2.43 -0.12
CA ASN A 113 24.53 -2.41 -1.57
C ASN A 113 23.81 -1.23 -2.23
N ARG A 114 22.60 -0.90 -1.78
CA ARG A 114 21.86 0.27 -2.28
C ARG A 114 22.57 1.58 -1.95
N ILE A 115 23.10 1.73 -0.74
CA ILE A 115 23.86 2.93 -0.34
C ILE A 115 25.14 3.08 -1.19
N ILE A 116 25.86 1.98 -1.43
CA ILE A 116 27.05 1.97 -2.31
C ILE A 116 26.66 2.39 -3.74
N ALA A 117 25.56 1.86 -4.27
CA ALA A 117 25.09 2.23 -5.61
C ALA A 117 24.72 3.72 -5.73
N LEU A 118 24.37 4.38 -4.62
CA LEU A 118 24.11 5.82 -4.54
C LEU A 118 25.37 6.66 -4.27
N GLY A 119 26.55 6.02 -4.15
CA GLY A 119 27.82 6.70 -3.85
C GLY A 119 27.97 7.15 -2.40
N GLY A 120 27.21 6.54 -1.47
CA GLY A 120 27.26 6.84 -0.03
C GLY A 120 28.35 6.10 0.74
N ASP A 121 29.31 5.49 0.05
CA ASP A 121 30.39 4.70 0.62
C ASP A 121 31.76 5.39 0.53
N ASP A 122 32.64 5.04 1.46
CA ASP A 122 34.05 5.40 1.45
C ASP A 122 34.85 4.15 1.04
N ASN A 123 35.24 4.01 -0.23
CA ASN A 123 35.98 2.86 -0.77
C ASN A 123 35.31 1.50 -0.47
N GLY A 124 34.00 1.39 -0.71
CA GLY A 124 33.21 0.19 -0.46
C GLY A 124 32.77 0.03 1.00
N THR A 125 33.18 0.93 1.91
CA THR A 125 32.78 0.91 3.32
C THR A 125 31.63 1.87 3.56
N VAL A 126 30.51 1.36 4.06
CA VAL A 126 29.35 2.18 4.46
C VAL A 126 29.39 2.40 5.96
N ARG A 127 29.45 3.67 6.38
CA ARG A 127 29.44 4.02 7.81
C ARG A 127 28.07 3.74 8.42
N TYR A 128 28.06 3.38 9.71
CA TYR A 128 26.81 3.16 10.45
C TYR A 128 25.91 4.39 10.42
N ALA A 129 26.46 5.60 10.57
CA ALA A 129 25.70 6.83 10.47
C ALA A 129 24.94 6.96 9.14
N THR A 130 25.62 6.69 8.01
CA THR A 130 25.00 6.70 6.68
C THR A 130 23.85 5.71 6.57
N ARG A 131 24.04 4.48 7.08
CA ARG A 131 22.97 3.47 7.09
C ARG A 131 21.77 3.88 7.95
N ARG A 132 22.00 4.45 9.13
CA ARG A 132 20.92 4.93 10.01
C ARG A 132 20.08 6.02 9.33
N THR A 133 20.74 6.99 8.68
CA THR A 133 20.07 8.04 7.91
C THR A 133 19.26 7.45 6.77
N PHE A 134 19.87 6.57 5.96
CA PHE A 134 19.18 5.93 4.86
C PHE A 134 17.93 5.13 5.30
N VAL A 135 18.01 4.40 6.41
CA VAL A 135 16.88 3.65 6.97
C VAL A 135 15.77 4.58 7.48
N ALA A 136 16.14 5.68 8.14
CA ALA A 136 15.19 6.69 8.60
C ALA A 136 14.42 7.32 7.43
N ASP A 137 15.10 7.50 6.30
CA ASP A 137 14.58 8.15 5.09
C ASP A 137 13.83 7.19 4.14
N LEU A 138 13.66 5.90 4.49
CA LEU A 138 12.88 4.96 3.67
C LEU A 138 11.46 5.48 3.43
N THR A 139 11.07 5.45 2.17
CA THR A 139 9.79 6.00 1.70
C THR A 139 8.76 4.88 1.58
N PHE A 140 7.74 4.91 2.43
CA PHE A 140 6.61 3.99 2.37
C PHE A 140 5.49 4.61 1.55
N GLU A 141 5.06 3.91 0.52
CA GLU A 141 3.98 4.34 -0.38
C GLU A 141 2.87 3.29 -0.35
N GLN A 142 1.65 3.71 -0.02
CA GLN A 142 0.50 2.81 -0.11
C GLN A 142 -0.01 2.75 -1.54
N LYS A 143 0.16 1.59 -2.19
CA LYS A 143 -0.57 1.26 -3.41
C LYS A 143 -2.03 1.08 -3.05
N SER A 144 -2.77 2.13 -3.31
CA SER A 144 -4.18 2.21 -2.98
C SER A 144 -5.08 1.83 -4.16
N CYS A 145 -4.50 1.63 -5.34
CA CYS A 145 -5.23 1.34 -6.57
C CYS A 145 -4.45 0.29 -7.38
N ASN A 146 -5.16 -0.69 -7.93
CA ASN A 146 -4.57 -1.67 -8.85
C ASN A 146 -4.30 -1.03 -10.22
N ILE A 147 -4.97 0.08 -10.51
CA ILE A 147 -4.77 0.87 -11.72
C ILE A 147 -3.74 1.98 -11.46
N GLU A 148 -2.58 1.89 -12.10
CA GLU A 148 -1.50 2.88 -11.98
C GLU A 148 -1.97 4.28 -12.40
N VAL A 149 -1.84 5.27 -11.52
CA VAL A 149 -2.11 6.68 -11.87
C VAL A 149 -0.80 7.32 -12.33
N ASN A 150 -0.67 7.60 -13.63
CA ASN A 150 0.52 8.24 -14.18
C ASN A 150 0.62 9.73 -13.78
N ASP A 151 1.81 10.32 -13.95
CA ASP A 151 2.09 11.71 -13.54
C ASP A 151 1.12 12.73 -14.17
N SER A 152 0.73 12.54 -15.44
CA SER A 152 -0.21 13.42 -16.15
C SER A 152 -1.58 13.44 -15.48
N ILE A 153 -2.13 12.27 -15.13
CA ILE A 153 -3.43 12.17 -14.47
C ILE A 153 -3.33 12.61 -13.01
N ASN A 154 -2.24 12.27 -12.31
CA ASN A 154 -2.04 12.73 -10.94
C ASN A 154 -1.97 14.27 -10.87
N GLN A 155 -1.32 14.91 -11.84
CA GLN A 155 -1.30 16.36 -11.94
C GLN A 155 -2.70 16.94 -12.15
N LYS A 156 -3.56 16.29 -12.95
CA LYS A 156 -4.97 16.68 -13.11
C LYS A 156 -5.76 16.59 -11.80
N PHE A 157 -5.52 15.55 -10.99
CA PHE A 157 -6.11 15.47 -9.65
C PHE A 157 -5.64 16.61 -8.75
N ILE A 158 -4.35 16.94 -8.77
CA ILE A 158 -3.80 18.05 -7.98
C ILE A 158 -4.39 19.40 -8.43
N GLU A 159 -4.59 19.60 -9.74
CA GLU A 159 -5.17 20.83 -10.31
C GLU A 159 -6.61 21.09 -9.84
N ILE A 160 -7.42 20.04 -9.69
CA ILE A 160 -8.82 20.16 -9.29
C ILE A 160 -9.04 20.05 -7.78
N SER A 161 -8.07 19.49 -7.06
CA SER A 161 -8.16 19.28 -5.62
C SER A 161 -7.85 20.55 -4.84
N THR A 162 -8.65 20.82 -3.81
CA THR A 162 -8.43 21.95 -2.89
C THR A 162 -7.31 21.72 -1.88
N ARG A 163 -6.82 20.47 -1.75
CA ARG A 163 -5.84 20.07 -0.72
C ARG A 163 -4.41 19.90 -1.23
N GLN A 164 -4.19 19.94 -2.55
CA GLN A 164 -2.89 19.68 -3.21
C GLN A 164 -2.20 18.34 -2.79
N ALA A 165 -2.96 17.40 -2.24
CA ALA A 165 -2.45 16.09 -1.86
C ALA A 165 -2.39 15.17 -3.08
N SER A 166 -1.41 14.26 -3.11
CA SER A 166 -1.32 13.23 -4.14
C SER A 166 -2.52 12.28 -4.05
N PHE A 167 -3.10 11.91 -5.20
CA PHE A 167 -4.28 11.04 -5.25
C PHE A 167 -4.07 9.75 -4.44
N ASN A 168 -2.89 9.15 -4.51
CA ASN A 168 -2.58 7.90 -3.83
C ASN A 168 -2.65 8.00 -2.29
N SER A 169 -2.42 9.19 -1.73
CA SER A 169 -2.46 9.45 -0.28
C SER A 169 -3.85 9.69 0.30
N MET A 170 -4.88 9.84 -0.55
CA MET A 170 -6.25 10.15 -0.11
C MET A 170 -6.95 8.94 0.53
N HIS A 171 -7.90 9.17 1.43
CA HIS A 171 -8.77 8.10 1.94
C HIS A 171 -9.68 7.55 0.82
N ILE A 172 -10.18 6.32 0.95
CA ILE A 172 -10.91 5.65 -0.14
C ILE A 172 -12.17 6.40 -0.59
N ASP A 173 -12.94 6.95 0.35
CA ASP A 173 -14.13 7.76 0.04
C ASP A 173 -13.74 9.07 -0.67
N GLU A 174 -12.62 9.67 -0.27
CA GLU A 174 -12.06 10.88 -0.90
C GLU A 174 -11.58 10.58 -2.32
N LYS A 175 -10.95 9.42 -2.56
CA LYS A 175 -10.57 8.96 -3.90
C LYS A 175 -11.78 8.83 -4.82
N ILE A 176 -12.87 8.24 -4.35
CA ILE A 176 -14.10 8.09 -5.13
C ILE A 176 -14.68 9.45 -5.50
N ALA A 177 -14.70 10.39 -4.54
CA ALA A 177 -15.18 11.75 -4.77
C ALA A 177 -14.32 12.49 -5.81
N GLU A 178 -13.00 12.44 -5.66
CA GLU A 178 -12.04 13.09 -6.56
C GLU A 178 -12.08 12.48 -7.97
N ILE A 179 -12.24 11.16 -8.11
CA ILE A 179 -12.44 10.53 -9.43
C ILE A 179 -13.70 11.10 -10.10
N ALA A 180 -14.82 11.17 -9.38
CA ALA A 180 -16.07 11.70 -9.94
C ALA A 180 -15.93 13.18 -10.36
N ASN A 181 -15.17 13.97 -9.59
CA ASN A 181 -14.84 15.35 -9.90
C ASN A 181 -13.94 15.46 -11.14
N LEU A 182 -12.93 14.60 -11.27
CA LEU A 182 -12.03 14.62 -12.42
C LEU A 182 -12.72 14.21 -13.71
N ILE A 183 -13.53 13.15 -13.70
CA ILE A 183 -14.34 12.76 -14.86
C ILE A 183 -15.23 13.94 -15.29
N GLU A 184 -15.86 14.61 -14.32
CA GLU A 184 -16.68 15.77 -14.60
C GLU A 184 -15.89 16.94 -15.20
N ASN A 185 -14.69 17.22 -14.69
CA ASN A 185 -13.81 18.25 -15.22
C ASN A 185 -13.34 17.95 -16.65
N LEU A 186 -12.88 16.73 -16.91
CA LEU A 186 -12.40 16.30 -18.23
C LEU A 186 -13.52 16.38 -19.30
N LEU A 187 -14.74 15.99 -18.94
CA LEU A 187 -15.87 16.02 -19.86
C LEU A 187 -16.49 17.41 -20.05
N LYS A 188 -16.14 18.41 -19.24
CA LYS A 188 -16.77 19.73 -19.28
C LYS A 188 -15.86 20.75 -19.96
N GLN A 189 -16.01 20.89 -21.27
CA GLN A 189 -15.31 21.88 -22.09
C GLN A 189 -16.20 23.09 -22.34
N ASP A 190 -15.68 24.30 -22.12
CA ASP A 190 -16.41 25.57 -22.29
C ASP A 190 -17.78 25.60 -21.59
N GLY A 191 -17.88 24.97 -20.43
CA GLY A 191 -19.09 24.87 -19.62
C GLY A 191 -20.14 23.86 -20.11
N LYS A 192 -19.88 23.15 -21.22
CA LYS A 192 -20.77 22.11 -21.77
C LYS A 192 -20.14 20.72 -21.62
N PHE A 193 -20.99 19.72 -21.42
CA PHE A 193 -20.54 18.33 -21.42
C PHE A 193 -20.33 17.87 -22.87
N ILE A 194 -19.13 17.36 -23.14
CA ILE A 194 -18.80 16.66 -24.37
C ILE A 194 -19.06 15.15 -24.19
N THR A 195 -19.22 14.46 -25.31
CA THR A 195 -19.30 12.99 -25.35
C THR A 195 -18.15 12.48 -26.21
N PRO A 196 -17.08 11.93 -25.59
CA PRO A 196 -15.97 11.32 -26.32
C PRO A 196 -16.41 10.14 -27.18
N GLU A 197 -15.64 9.84 -28.23
CA GLU A 197 -15.80 8.62 -29.03
C GLU A 197 -15.18 7.43 -28.27
N TYR A 198 -15.89 6.95 -27.24
CA TYR A 198 -15.38 5.90 -26.35
C TYR A 198 -14.94 4.63 -27.07
N GLU A 199 -15.55 4.30 -28.21
CA GLU A 199 -15.24 3.06 -28.95
C GLU A 199 -13.77 2.99 -29.39
N ASP A 200 -13.14 4.13 -29.65
CA ASP A 200 -11.74 4.20 -30.12
C ASP A 200 -10.73 3.59 -29.13
N VAL A 201 -11.07 3.59 -27.84
CA VAL A 201 -10.18 3.13 -26.75
C VAL A 201 -10.82 2.02 -25.92
N CYS A 202 -12.15 2.06 -25.72
CA CYS A 202 -12.84 1.23 -24.74
C CYS A 202 -13.38 -0.10 -25.28
N CYS A 203 -13.31 -0.36 -26.59
CA CYS A 203 -13.73 -1.63 -27.21
C CYS A 203 -15.16 -2.06 -26.78
N GLY A 204 -16.11 -1.13 -26.68
CA GLY A 204 -17.48 -1.38 -26.22
C GLY A 204 -17.68 -1.66 -24.73
N PHE A 205 -16.62 -1.70 -23.89
CA PHE A 205 -16.75 -1.97 -22.45
C PHE A 205 -17.16 -0.75 -21.62
N ILE A 206 -16.86 0.46 -22.11
CA ILE A 206 -17.21 1.72 -21.47
C ILE A 206 -17.82 2.60 -22.55
N ASP A 207 -19.01 3.13 -22.26
CA ASP A 207 -19.70 4.12 -23.09
C ASP A 207 -20.15 5.31 -22.23
N ASP A 208 -20.76 6.30 -22.88
CA ASP A 208 -21.28 7.50 -22.22
C ASP A 208 -22.33 7.19 -21.13
N THR A 209 -23.15 6.15 -21.35
CA THR A 209 -24.19 5.73 -20.41
C THR A 209 -23.57 5.19 -19.12
N ILE A 210 -22.54 4.35 -19.26
CA ILE A 210 -21.78 3.77 -18.15
C ILE A 210 -21.10 4.87 -17.33
N VAL A 211 -20.43 5.82 -17.99
CA VAL A 211 -19.74 6.94 -17.32
C VAL A 211 -20.74 7.83 -16.57
N LYS A 212 -21.89 8.14 -17.18
CA LYS A 212 -22.98 8.90 -16.52
C LYS A 212 -23.54 8.16 -15.31
N ASN A 213 -23.78 6.86 -15.43
CA ASN A 213 -24.28 6.04 -14.32
C ASN A 213 -23.29 5.97 -13.17
N TYR A 214 -22.00 5.80 -13.46
CA TYR A 214 -20.93 5.83 -12.46
C TYR A 214 -20.95 7.17 -11.70
N ARG A 215 -20.88 8.30 -12.42
CA ARG A 215 -20.89 9.64 -11.80
C ARG A 215 -22.13 9.89 -10.94
N LYS A 216 -23.30 9.45 -11.40
CA LYS A 216 -24.56 9.59 -10.66
C LYS A 216 -24.52 8.80 -9.36
N LYS A 217 -24.03 7.55 -9.41
CA LYS A 217 -23.94 6.67 -8.24
C LYS A 217 -22.91 7.17 -7.23
N MET A 218 -21.83 7.79 -7.68
CA MET A 218 -20.78 8.33 -6.80
C MET A 218 -21.12 9.70 -6.17
N GLN A 219 -22.30 10.27 -6.46
CA GLN A 219 -22.71 11.56 -5.88
C GLN A 219 -22.75 11.55 -4.34
N CYS A 220 -23.12 10.42 -3.73
CA CYS A 220 -23.17 10.31 -2.27
C CYS A 220 -21.81 10.52 -1.60
N PHE A 221 -20.69 10.25 -2.30
CA PHE A 221 -19.34 10.51 -1.81
C PHE A 221 -18.93 11.99 -1.88
N ARG A 222 -19.66 12.82 -2.63
CA ARG A 222 -19.39 14.25 -2.80
C ARG A 222 -20.24 15.16 -1.91
N HIS A 223 -21.34 14.63 -1.37
CA HIS A 223 -22.32 15.40 -0.61
C HIS A 223 -22.31 15.05 0.87
N CYS A 224 -22.39 16.06 1.74
CA CYS A 224 -22.43 15.89 3.20
C CYS A 224 -23.86 15.87 3.77
N THR A 225 -24.88 15.54 2.98
CA THR A 225 -26.25 15.39 3.51
C THR A 225 -26.38 14.09 4.29
N ASP A 226 -27.34 14.03 5.21
CA ASP A 226 -27.58 12.83 6.03
C ASP A 226 -27.92 11.61 5.16
N GLU A 227 -28.67 11.81 4.07
CA GLU A 227 -28.98 10.74 3.12
C GLU A 227 -27.73 10.24 2.39
N ALA A 228 -26.83 11.14 2.00
CA ALA A 228 -25.59 10.77 1.32
C ALA A 228 -24.61 10.05 2.26
N ILE A 229 -24.59 10.42 3.53
CA ILE A 229 -23.80 9.73 4.57
C ILE A 229 -24.36 8.32 4.80
N GLU A 230 -25.68 8.17 4.87
CA GLU A 230 -26.29 6.86 5.06
C GLU A 230 -26.11 5.95 3.83
N GLU A 231 -26.25 6.50 2.62
CA GLU A 231 -25.98 5.77 1.38
C GLU A 231 -24.52 5.27 1.33
N ARG A 232 -23.54 6.10 1.71
CA ARG A 232 -22.12 5.71 1.76
C ARG A 232 -21.85 4.50 2.65
N LYS A 233 -22.56 4.39 3.79
CA LYS A 233 -22.40 3.25 4.71
C LYS A 233 -22.89 1.92 4.13
N THR A 234 -23.71 1.96 3.07
CA THR A 234 -24.19 0.73 2.40
C THR A 234 -23.13 0.06 1.53
N TYR A 235 -22.02 0.75 1.22
CA TYR A 235 -20.92 0.20 0.42
C TYR A 235 -19.91 -0.54 1.29
N SER A 236 -19.57 -1.77 0.91
CA SER A 236 -18.46 -2.50 1.52
C SER A 236 -17.11 -1.93 1.09
N GLU A 237 -16.06 -2.19 1.86
CA GLU A 237 -14.70 -1.76 1.51
C GLU A 237 -14.22 -2.40 0.18
N GLU A 238 -14.60 -3.64 -0.12
CA GLU A 238 -14.32 -4.28 -1.41
C GLU A 238 -15.03 -3.58 -2.57
N GLN A 239 -16.29 -3.18 -2.37
CA GLN A 239 -17.04 -2.42 -3.39
C GLN A 239 -16.39 -1.07 -3.63
N LYS A 240 -15.97 -0.37 -2.58
CA LYS A 240 -15.26 0.91 -2.72
C LYS A 240 -13.94 0.76 -3.46
N LYS A 241 -13.15 -0.27 -3.15
CA LYS A 241 -11.90 -0.58 -3.87
C LYS A 241 -12.17 -0.82 -5.37
N PHE A 242 -13.19 -1.61 -5.70
CA PHE A 242 -13.61 -1.80 -7.08
C PHE A 242 -14.02 -0.49 -7.75
N LEU A 243 -14.80 0.36 -7.07
CA LEU A 243 -15.24 1.64 -7.62
C LEU A 243 -14.05 2.56 -7.92
N VAL A 244 -13.04 2.59 -7.06
CA VAL A 244 -11.80 3.32 -7.31
C VAL A 244 -11.10 2.83 -8.59
N ASP A 245 -10.86 1.51 -8.71
CA ASP A 245 -10.18 0.95 -9.88
C ASP A 245 -10.99 1.15 -11.18
N TYR A 246 -12.30 0.94 -11.10
CA TYR A 246 -13.20 1.10 -12.25
C TYR A 246 -13.29 2.56 -12.69
N GLY A 247 -13.41 3.48 -11.73
CA GLY A 247 -13.41 4.92 -11.98
C GLY A 247 -12.09 5.43 -12.57
N LEU A 248 -10.94 4.94 -12.08
CA LEU A 248 -9.64 5.25 -12.67
C LEU A 248 -9.49 4.74 -14.10
N THR A 249 -10.08 3.58 -14.41
CA THR A 249 -10.12 3.06 -15.79
C THR A 249 -10.89 4.02 -16.70
N MET A 250 -12.03 4.57 -16.24
CA MET A 250 -12.76 5.60 -17.00
C MET A 250 -11.96 6.89 -17.16
N VAL A 251 -11.29 7.36 -16.09
CA VAL A 251 -10.43 8.57 -16.16
C VAL A 251 -9.34 8.40 -17.21
N LYS A 252 -8.66 7.25 -17.23
CA LYS A 252 -7.62 6.97 -18.24
C LYS A 252 -8.18 7.02 -19.67
N ALA A 253 -9.31 6.36 -19.92
CA ALA A 253 -9.92 6.35 -21.24
C ALA A 253 -10.33 7.75 -21.68
N ILE A 254 -11.03 8.51 -20.83
CA ILE A 254 -11.48 9.87 -21.14
C ILE A 254 -10.29 10.79 -21.35
N HIS A 255 -9.27 10.72 -20.49
CA HIS A 255 -8.07 11.55 -20.63
C HIS A 255 -7.34 11.30 -21.95
N GLU A 256 -7.31 10.05 -22.44
CA GLU A 256 -6.73 9.74 -23.75
C GLU A 256 -7.56 10.29 -24.92
N LEU A 257 -8.90 10.21 -24.82
CA LEU A 257 -9.83 10.64 -25.87
C LEU A 257 -10.01 12.16 -25.95
N VAL A 258 -9.72 12.89 -24.87
CA VAL A 258 -9.95 14.34 -24.74
C VAL A 258 -8.64 15.13 -24.82
N LYS A 259 -7.51 14.44 -24.99
CA LYS A 259 -6.17 15.06 -25.05
C LYS A 259 -5.94 15.91 -26.29
#